data_AF-A0A1G9H6U2-F1
#
_entry.id   AF-A0A1G9H6U2-F1
#
_cell.length_a   1.000
_cell.length_b   1.000
_cell.length_c   1.000
_cell.angle_alpha   90.00
_cell.angle_beta   90.00
_cell.angle_gamma   90.00
#
_symmetry.space_group_name_H-M   'P 1'
#
loop_
_entity.id
_entity.type
_entity.pdbx_description
1 polymer ?
#
loop_
_entity_poly.entity_id
_entity_poly.type
_entity_poly.pdbx_seq_one_letter_code
_entity_poly.pdbx_strand_id
1 'polypeptide(L)'
;MPPSPARATPPFAGPGEDGRRLWRALAEATGGGILVLLTYGALTGLQHEVPPLYLVLLTLVALGLLVVRRRFPATALLGLAVLLGAIPFYGLIAAATAYTVTRQLTDARRRVLLLLGASVLTVTVSAVVTPDTLPGGYGTVYGAALGLVLAATTIVVPGLVGISAGQQDRLVTALTERTAAAEEARRMADDAGRSEERTRIAAEMHDLVGHRLSLISLHTGGLEMALRDQDPKLKESAAQVRQATRDAMYELRQILGVLGPFSRDTGTEALTDATGTRADIKALVEESAGAGLPVELVWDGPDLDTREAQVRRAVHRVVRESLTNVHKYATGASVTVEVTHTADEVRVRVRNDAPGPPAPDSPSGTGRGLTGLRERVELLGGRLDAGVRAEGGFQVYAVMPAVPDPAGRRSAPDSGPGSGATSLSGIQHRVSSVITALLGLAGVAVTMMLGVILVEQARPQPEYGKPEAIHLGMAKSRVEELVFDNEAVRAAATGREPARPADATSCLYSYADDDVRHADSDRFGIARYCFGPDDTLTKIDNFSVPMVVEPSSAPTGHTAPTGPTAPGAPTASTAPAAPTAPTRGTP
;
A
#
# COMPACT_ATOMS: atom_id res chain seq x y z
N MET A 1 40.27 -4.41 0.98
CA MET A 1 39.11 -5.30 0.75
C MET A 1 38.54 -4.96 -0.61
N PRO A 2 38.56 -5.84 -1.62
CA PRO A 2 38.06 -5.48 -2.94
C PRO A 2 36.52 -5.40 -2.91
N PRO A 3 35.90 -4.55 -3.74
CA PRO A 3 34.45 -4.46 -3.81
C PRO A 3 33.86 -5.77 -4.34
N SER A 4 32.86 -6.27 -3.62
CA SER A 4 32.09 -7.48 -3.96
C SER A 4 31.48 -7.36 -5.36
N PRO A 5 31.45 -8.43 -6.19
CA PRO A 5 30.86 -8.36 -7.52
C PRO A 5 29.36 -8.05 -7.42
N ALA A 6 28.93 -7.04 -8.18
CA ALA A 6 27.52 -6.70 -8.34
C ALA A 6 26.74 -7.96 -8.76
N ARG A 7 25.85 -8.45 -7.89
CA ARG A 7 24.95 -9.56 -8.22
C ARG A 7 24.15 -9.15 -9.45
N ALA A 8 24.32 -9.90 -10.54
CA ALA A 8 23.51 -9.76 -11.73
C ALA A 8 22.03 -9.85 -11.34
N THR A 9 21.30 -8.75 -11.53
CA THR A 9 19.86 -8.70 -11.30
C THR A 9 19.18 -9.61 -12.32
N PRO A 10 18.42 -10.64 -11.89
CA PRO A 10 17.68 -11.47 -12.82
C PRO A 10 16.63 -10.62 -13.57
N PRO A 11 16.29 -10.97 -14.82
CA PRO A 11 15.58 -10.11 -15.78
C PRO A 11 14.11 -9.77 -15.42
N PHE A 12 13.63 -10.17 -14.24
CA PHE A 12 12.23 -10.10 -13.82
C PHE A 12 11.92 -8.99 -12.81
N ALA A 13 12.85 -8.05 -12.53
CA ALA A 13 12.74 -7.11 -11.40
C ALA A 13 12.52 -5.64 -11.78
N GLY A 14 11.64 -4.95 -11.04
CA GLY A 14 11.68 -3.49 -10.83
C GLY A 14 12.59 -3.14 -9.63
N PRO A 15 13.01 -1.86 -9.47
CA PRO A 15 14.00 -1.49 -8.46
C PRO A 15 13.46 -1.60 -7.00
N GLY A 16 14.08 -2.43 -6.15
CA GLY A 16 14.00 -2.32 -4.68
C GLY A 16 13.53 -3.51 -3.81
N GLU A 17 13.12 -4.68 -4.33
CA GLU A 17 12.38 -5.67 -3.50
C GLU A 17 13.07 -7.05 -3.28
N ASP A 18 14.17 -7.21 -2.53
CA ASP A 18 15.02 -8.44 -2.54
C ASP A 18 14.52 -9.74 -1.87
N GLY A 19 13.53 -9.74 -0.97
CA GLY A 19 13.25 -10.93 -0.12
C GLY A 19 12.05 -11.83 -0.47
N ARG A 20 11.00 -11.33 -1.16
CA ARG A 20 9.70 -12.03 -1.33
C ARG A 20 9.37 -12.36 -2.79
N ARG A 21 10.40 -12.47 -3.63
CA ARG A 21 10.32 -12.40 -5.10
C ARG A 21 9.75 -13.65 -5.77
N LEU A 22 10.32 -14.82 -5.48
CA LEU A 22 9.94 -16.08 -6.10
C LEU A 22 8.50 -16.49 -5.72
N TRP A 23 8.14 -16.35 -4.46
CA TRP A 23 6.81 -16.69 -3.98
C TRP A 23 5.70 -15.81 -4.59
N ARG A 24 5.97 -14.51 -4.81
CA ARG A 24 5.01 -13.61 -5.48
C ARG A 24 4.89 -13.94 -6.97
N ALA A 25 6.00 -14.13 -7.68
CA ALA A 25 5.98 -14.48 -9.09
C ALA A 25 5.29 -15.85 -9.31
N LEU A 26 5.56 -16.82 -8.44
CA LEU A 26 4.87 -18.10 -8.43
C LEU A 26 3.37 -17.91 -8.19
N ALA A 27 2.96 -17.14 -7.17
CA ALA A 27 1.55 -16.88 -6.90
C ALA A 27 0.83 -16.17 -8.05
N GLU A 28 1.48 -15.21 -8.72
CA GLU A 28 0.94 -14.52 -9.89
C GLU A 28 0.81 -15.46 -11.09
N ALA A 29 1.79 -16.33 -11.33
CA ALA A 29 1.74 -17.33 -12.39
C ALA A 29 0.66 -18.39 -12.11
N THR A 30 0.56 -18.89 -10.88
CA THR A 30 -0.48 -19.84 -10.48
C THR A 30 -1.87 -19.22 -10.61
N GLY A 31 -2.05 -17.98 -10.17
CA GLY A 31 -3.31 -17.25 -10.33
C GLY A 31 -3.68 -17.03 -11.79
N GLY A 32 -2.72 -16.64 -12.64
CA GLY A 32 -2.92 -16.52 -14.08
C GLY A 32 -3.26 -17.85 -14.76
N GLY A 33 -2.62 -18.95 -14.33
CA GLY A 33 -2.89 -20.29 -14.84
C GLY A 33 -4.31 -20.76 -14.51
N ILE A 34 -4.75 -20.57 -13.26
CA ILE A 34 -6.12 -20.86 -12.83
C ILE A 34 -7.12 -20.03 -13.66
N LEU A 35 -6.82 -18.76 -13.89
CA LEU A 35 -7.67 -17.86 -14.66
C LEU A 35 -7.85 -18.33 -16.12
N VAL A 36 -6.78 -18.78 -16.77
CA VAL A 36 -6.85 -19.35 -18.13
C VAL A 36 -7.62 -20.65 -18.14
N LEU A 37 -7.40 -21.54 -17.16
CA LEU A 37 -8.14 -22.80 -17.05
C LEU A 37 -9.65 -22.57 -16.85
N LEU A 38 -10.03 -21.61 -16.00
CA LEU A 38 -11.42 -21.22 -15.80
C LEU A 38 -12.03 -20.65 -17.08
N THR A 39 -11.29 -19.80 -17.79
CA THR A 39 -11.75 -19.19 -19.05
C THR A 39 -11.91 -20.24 -20.14
N TYR A 40 -10.95 -21.17 -20.25
CA TYR A 40 -11.01 -22.32 -21.15
C TYR A 40 -12.24 -23.17 -20.87
N GLY A 41 -12.44 -23.63 -19.63
CA GLY A 41 -13.58 -24.48 -19.26
C GLY A 41 -14.94 -23.79 -19.45
N ALA A 42 -15.01 -22.47 -19.24
CA ALA A 42 -16.23 -21.70 -19.50
C ALA A 42 -16.56 -21.61 -20.99
N LEU A 43 -15.57 -21.41 -21.85
CA LEU A 43 -15.77 -21.27 -23.30
C LEU A 43 -15.95 -22.62 -24.01
N THR A 44 -15.36 -23.71 -23.51
CA THR A 44 -15.53 -25.06 -24.07
C THR A 44 -16.70 -25.84 -23.46
N GLY A 45 -17.50 -25.21 -22.59
CA GLY A 45 -18.71 -25.81 -22.03
C GLY A 45 -18.46 -27.02 -21.12
N LEU A 46 -17.35 -27.02 -20.36
CA LEU A 46 -16.92 -28.10 -19.45
C LEU A 46 -16.68 -29.46 -20.12
N GLN A 47 -16.60 -29.54 -21.45
CA GLN A 47 -16.21 -30.77 -22.13
C GLN A 47 -14.74 -31.07 -21.81
N HIS A 48 -14.47 -32.24 -21.22
CA HIS A 48 -13.15 -32.63 -20.72
C HIS A 48 -12.22 -33.08 -21.86
N GLU A 49 -12.07 -32.27 -22.90
CA GLU A 49 -11.03 -32.49 -23.89
C GLU A 49 -9.70 -31.93 -23.38
N VAL A 50 -8.67 -32.79 -23.40
CA VAL A 50 -7.31 -32.40 -23.02
C VAL A 50 -6.86 -31.31 -23.98
N PRO A 51 -6.42 -30.13 -23.48
CA PRO A 51 -6.01 -29.05 -24.34
C PRO A 51 -4.82 -29.49 -25.19
N PRO A 52 -4.83 -29.23 -26.51
CA PRO A 52 -3.72 -29.58 -27.38
C PRO A 52 -2.40 -28.92 -26.95
N LEU A 53 -1.27 -29.58 -27.22
CA LEU A 53 0.05 -29.18 -26.73
C LEU A 53 0.42 -27.72 -27.06
N TYR A 54 -0.02 -27.19 -28.21
CA TYR A 54 0.25 -25.81 -28.60
C TYR A 54 -0.43 -24.79 -27.65
N LEU A 55 -1.63 -25.08 -27.13
CA LEU A 55 -2.30 -24.20 -26.15
C LEU A 55 -1.54 -24.16 -24.82
N VAL A 56 -0.95 -25.29 -24.41
CA VAL A 56 -0.12 -25.36 -23.20
C VAL A 56 1.12 -24.47 -23.38
N LEU A 57 1.80 -24.56 -24.52
CA LEU A 57 2.98 -23.74 -24.81
C LEU A 57 2.63 -22.24 -24.85
N LEU A 58 1.55 -21.86 -25.53
CA LEU A 58 1.09 -20.46 -25.58
C LEU A 58 0.69 -19.94 -24.19
N THR A 59 0.13 -20.79 -23.34
CA THR A 59 -0.19 -20.44 -21.95
C THR A 59 1.06 -20.18 -21.13
N LEU A 60 2.12 -20.99 -21.30
CA LEU A 60 3.41 -20.73 -20.66
C LEU A 60 4.02 -19.40 -21.12
N VAL A 61 3.89 -19.06 -22.41
CA VAL A 61 4.30 -17.74 -22.94
C VAL A 61 3.48 -16.61 -22.31
N ALA A 62 2.15 -16.75 -22.23
CA ALA A 62 1.27 -15.77 -21.61
C ALA A 62 1.63 -15.52 -20.13
N LEU A 63 1.91 -16.59 -19.38
CA LEU A 63 2.36 -16.50 -17.99
C LEU A 63 3.75 -15.87 -17.87
N GLY A 64 4.67 -16.19 -18.78
CA GLY A 64 5.98 -15.53 -18.86
C GLY A 64 5.84 -14.02 -19.07
N LEU A 65 5.00 -13.59 -20.02
CA LEU A 65 4.70 -12.17 -20.27
C LEU A 65 4.05 -11.51 -19.05
N LEU A 66 3.14 -12.20 -18.36
CA LEU A 66 2.50 -11.72 -17.13
C LEU A 66 3.54 -11.45 -16.02
N VAL A 67 4.53 -12.32 -15.84
CA VAL A 67 5.58 -12.13 -14.84
C VAL A 67 6.54 -11.01 -15.23
N VAL A 68 6.90 -10.93 -16.52
CA VAL A 68 7.86 -9.93 -17.06
C VAL A 68 7.25 -8.52 -17.17
N ARG A 69 5.92 -8.37 -17.05
CA ARG A 69 5.20 -7.08 -17.20
C ARG A 69 5.73 -5.93 -16.37
N ARG A 70 6.34 -6.22 -15.21
CA ARG A 70 6.92 -5.19 -14.33
C ARG A 70 8.21 -4.60 -14.88
N ARG A 71 8.99 -5.39 -15.62
CA ARG A 71 10.27 -4.95 -16.21
C ARG A 71 10.09 -4.38 -17.61
N PHE A 72 9.23 -5.01 -18.40
CA PHE A 72 8.94 -4.64 -19.78
C PHE A 72 7.42 -4.52 -19.99
N PRO A 73 6.78 -3.45 -19.49
CA PRO A 73 5.32 -3.30 -19.52
C PRO A 73 4.75 -3.22 -20.94
N ALA A 74 5.48 -2.56 -21.85
CA ALA A 74 5.07 -2.43 -23.24
C ALA A 74 5.09 -3.78 -23.98
N THR A 75 6.15 -4.56 -23.83
CA THR A 75 6.27 -5.85 -24.53
C THR A 75 5.30 -6.88 -23.96
N ALA A 76 5.08 -6.88 -22.64
CA ALA A 76 4.10 -7.76 -22.00
C ALA A 76 2.67 -7.48 -22.49
N LEU A 77 2.27 -6.21 -22.51
CA LEU A 77 0.92 -5.82 -22.94
C LEU A 77 0.72 -6.08 -24.45
N LEU A 78 1.69 -5.72 -25.29
CA LEU A 78 1.60 -5.97 -26.74
C LEU A 78 1.63 -7.47 -27.07
N GLY A 79 2.48 -8.25 -26.40
CA GLY A 79 2.54 -9.70 -26.59
C GLY A 79 1.23 -10.39 -26.18
N LEU A 80 0.64 -9.98 -25.06
CA LEU A 80 -0.67 -10.48 -24.63
C LEU A 80 -1.81 -10.00 -25.54
N ALA A 81 -1.71 -8.81 -26.14
CA ALA A 81 -2.68 -8.32 -27.13
C ALA A 81 -2.69 -9.17 -28.40
N VAL A 82 -1.53 -9.67 -28.85
CA VAL A 82 -1.43 -10.64 -29.95
C VAL A 82 -2.08 -11.96 -29.57
N LEU A 83 -1.71 -12.52 -28.40
CA LEU A 83 -2.26 -13.80 -27.93
C LEU A 83 -3.79 -13.73 -27.77
N LEU A 84 -4.29 -12.62 -27.22
CA LEU A 84 -5.72 -12.34 -27.09
C LEU A 84 -6.43 -12.28 -28.45
N GLY A 85 -5.85 -11.58 -29.43
CA GLY A 85 -6.43 -11.46 -30.77
C GLY A 85 -6.48 -12.81 -31.49
N ALA A 86 -5.51 -13.68 -31.25
CA ALA A 86 -5.50 -15.03 -31.81
C ALA A 86 -6.43 -15.99 -31.06
N ILE A 87 -6.47 -15.90 -29.73
CA ILE A 87 -7.18 -16.85 -28.86
C ILE A 87 -7.84 -16.07 -27.69
N PRO A 88 -9.19 -16.01 -27.65
CA PRO A 88 -9.93 -15.28 -26.60
C PRO A 88 -9.66 -15.73 -25.16
N PHE A 89 -9.12 -16.95 -24.95
CA PHE A 89 -8.81 -17.51 -23.62
C PHE A 89 -7.87 -16.64 -22.77
N TYR A 90 -7.07 -15.79 -23.41
CA TYR A 90 -6.11 -14.93 -22.71
C TYR A 90 -6.71 -13.59 -22.26
N GLY A 91 -8.01 -13.35 -22.46
CA GLY A 91 -8.69 -12.08 -22.16
C GLY A 91 -8.53 -11.60 -20.72
N LEU A 92 -8.68 -12.49 -19.74
CA LEU A 92 -8.58 -12.09 -18.33
C LEU A 92 -7.13 -11.82 -17.90
N ILE A 93 -6.14 -12.51 -18.48
CA ILE A 93 -4.71 -12.20 -18.27
C ILE A 93 -4.37 -10.86 -18.91
N ALA A 94 -4.87 -10.60 -20.13
CA ALA A 94 -4.70 -9.32 -20.81
C ALA A 94 -5.33 -8.18 -20.00
N ALA A 95 -6.51 -8.38 -19.42
CA ALA A 95 -7.17 -7.42 -18.54
C ALA A 95 -6.37 -7.10 -17.27
N ALA A 96 -5.89 -8.13 -16.56
CA ALA A 96 -5.04 -7.94 -15.40
C ALA A 96 -3.74 -7.18 -15.76
N THR A 97 -3.17 -7.45 -16.93
CA THR A 97 -1.96 -6.79 -17.40
C THR A 97 -2.21 -5.34 -17.82
N ALA A 98 -3.29 -5.08 -18.56
CA ALA A 98 -3.70 -3.74 -18.95
C ALA A 98 -3.92 -2.85 -17.71
N TYR A 99 -4.68 -3.34 -16.73
CA TYR A 99 -4.91 -2.64 -15.45
C TYR A 99 -3.60 -2.33 -14.70
N THR A 100 -2.73 -3.33 -14.54
CA THR A 100 -1.49 -3.16 -13.76
C THR A 100 -0.49 -2.23 -14.46
N VAL A 101 -0.34 -2.35 -15.78
CA VAL A 101 0.57 -1.53 -16.58
C VAL A 101 0.12 -0.06 -16.58
N THR A 102 -1.16 0.22 -16.80
CA THR A 102 -1.64 1.60 -16.85
C THR A 102 -1.69 2.27 -15.48
N ARG A 103 -1.85 1.49 -14.41
CA ARG A 103 -1.72 1.96 -13.02
C ARG A 103 -0.30 2.39 -12.68
N GLN A 104 0.71 1.64 -13.13
CA GLN A 104 2.13 1.90 -12.82
C GLN A 104 2.75 3.01 -13.67
N LEU A 105 2.36 3.13 -14.94
CA LEU A 105 2.92 4.13 -15.84
C LEU A 105 2.52 5.57 -15.43
N THR A 106 3.52 6.47 -15.36
CA THR A 106 3.31 7.87 -15.00
C THR A 106 2.99 8.74 -16.21
N ASP A 107 3.66 8.48 -17.34
CA ASP A 107 3.49 9.24 -18.58
C ASP A 107 2.12 8.99 -19.22
N ALA A 108 1.30 10.04 -19.35
CA ALA A 108 -0.03 9.97 -19.96
C ALA A 108 0.02 9.61 -21.45
N ARG A 109 0.98 10.15 -22.21
CA ARG A 109 1.07 9.92 -23.66
C ARG A 109 1.43 8.46 -23.96
N ARG A 110 2.43 7.93 -23.25
CA ARG A 110 2.83 6.52 -23.40
C ARG A 110 1.69 5.57 -23.04
N ARG A 111 0.89 5.86 -22.00
CA ARG A 111 -0.27 5.04 -21.63
C ARG A 111 -1.31 4.97 -22.74
N VAL A 112 -1.70 6.13 -23.27
CA VAL A 112 -2.70 6.20 -24.35
C VAL A 112 -2.18 5.51 -25.61
N LEU A 113 -0.93 5.77 -26.02
CA LEU A 113 -0.32 5.12 -27.18
C LEU A 113 -0.23 3.60 -27.02
N LEU A 114 0.12 3.10 -25.82
CA LEU A 114 0.18 1.66 -25.56
C LEU A 114 -1.19 1.01 -25.58
N LEU A 115 -2.22 1.64 -25.01
CA LEU A 115 -3.59 1.11 -25.06
C LEU A 115 -4.13 1.10 -26.49
N LEU A 116 -3.94 2.19 -27.25
CA LEU A 116 -4.34 2.24 -28.66
C LEU A 116 -3.58 1.21 -29.49
N GLY A 117 -2.26 1.09 -29.32
CA GLY A 117 -1.44 0.11 -30.02
C GLY A 117 -1.85 -1.33 -29.71
N ALA A 118 -2.09 -1.64 -28.44
CA ALA A 118 -2.57 -2.96 -28.03
C ALA A 118 -3.97 -3.27 -28.59
N SER A 119 -4.91 -2.31 -28.55
CA SER A 119 -6.25 -2.48 -29.13
C SER A 119 -6.21 -2.71 -30.64
N VAL A 120 -5.43 -1.90 -31.38
CA VAL A 120 -5.26 -2.08 -32.83
C VAL A 120 -4.63 -3.44 -33.13
N LEU A 121 -3.64 -3.87 -32.34
CA LEU A 121 -3.00 -5.16 -32.51
C LEU A 121 -3.96 -6.33 -32.26
N THR A 122 -4.78 -6.27 -31.21
CA THR A 122 -5.81 -7.29 -30.95
C THR A 122 -6.84 -7.35 -32.10
N VAL A 123 -7.32 -6.21 -32.58
CA VAL A 123 -8.28 -6.14 -33.70
C VAL A 123 -7.68 -6.72 -34.98
N THR A 124 -6.46 -6.32 -35.32
CA THR A 124 -5.78 -6.76 -36.55
C THR A 124 -5.45 -8.24 -36.53
N VAL A 125 -4.93 -8.77 -35.42
CA VAL A 125 -4.65 -10.21 -35.28
C VAL A 125 -5.94 -11.02 -35.35
N SER A 126 -7.00 -10.59 -34.65
CA SER A 126 -8.31 -11.25 -34.71
C SER A 126 -8.89 -11.25 -36.13
N ALA A 127 -8.79 -10.14 -36.85
CA ALA A 127 -9.22 -10.04 -38.25
C ALA A 127 -8.43 -10.96 -39.21
N VAL A 128 -7.17 -11.26 -38.92
CA VAL A 128 -6.30 -12.11 -39.74
C VAL A 128 -6.46 -13.60 -39.42
N VAL A 129 -6.62 -13.96 -38.15
CA VAL A 129 -6.69 -15.37 -37.70
C VAL A 129 -8.07 -15.98 -37.93
N THR A 130 -9.13 -15.19 -37.82
CA THR A 130 -10.51 -15.69 -37.90
C THR A 130 -10.94 -16.22 -39.29
N PRO A 131 -10.55 -15.61 -40.43
CA PRO A 131 -10.87 -16.12 -41.77
C PRO A 131 -10.47 -17.58 -42.01
N ASP A 132 -9.33 -18.02 -41.47
CA ASP A 132 -8.85 -19.40 -41.63
C ASP A 132 -9.77 -20.44 -40.96
N THR A 133 -10.70 -19.98 -40.11
CA THR A 133 -11.63 -20.83 -39.36
C THR A 133 -13.07 -20.77 -39.88
N LEU A 134 -13.41 -19.84 -40.78
CA LEU A 134 -14.77 -19.63 -41.30
C LEU A 134 -14.78 -19.58 -42.85
N PRO A 135 -15.46 -20.53 -43.53
CA PRO A 135 -15.65 -20.48 -44.99
C PRO A 135 -16.52 -19.27 -45.40
N GLY A 136 -16.26 -18.71 -46.60
CA GLY A 136 -17.20 -17.76 -47.24
C GLY A 136 -16.81 -16.28 -47.24
N GLY A 137 -15.55 -15.91 -46.99
CA GLY A 137 -15.05 -14.53 -47.22
C GLY A 137 -15.48 -13.45 -46.21
N TYR A 138 -16.44 -13.75 -45.32
CA TYR A 138 -16.88 -12.84 -44.25
C TYR A 138 -16.05 -12.91 -42.96
N GLY A 139 -15.10 -13.84 -42.87
CA GLY A 139 -14.30 -14.09 -41.66
C GLY A 139 -13.48 -12.90 -41.18
N THR A 140 -13.03 -12.02 -42.08
CA THR A 140 -12.21 -10.84 -41.71
C THR A 140 -13.04 -9.80 -40.98
N VAL A 141 -14.26 -9.53 -41.46
CA VAL A 141 -15.18 -8.57 -40.85
C VAL A 141 -15.65 -9.07 -39.49
N TYR A 142 -16.00 -10.36 -39.42
CA TYR A 142 -16.36 -11.01 -38.17
C TYR A 142 -15.19 -10.99 -37.16
N GLY A 143 -13.98 -11.36 -37.59
CA GLY A 143 -12.77 -11.31 -36.77
C GLY A 143 -12.44 -9.91 -36.26
N ALA A 144 -12.63 -8.87 -37.09
CA ALA A 144 -12.44 -7.48 -36.67
C ALA A 144 -13.47 -7.06 -35.61
N ALA A 145 -14.75 -7.44 -35.77
CA ALA A 145 -15.80 -7.17 -34.79
C ALA A 145 -15.51 -7.88 -33.45
N LEU A 146 -15.10 -9.15 -33.49
CA LEU A 146 -14.67 -9.91 -32.31
C LEU A 146 -13.48 -9.23 -31.62
N GLY A 147 -12.46 -8.87 -32.39
CA GLY A 147 -11.27 -8.21 -31.89
C GLY A 147 -11.57 -6.85 -31.25
N LEU A 148 -12.54 -6.10 -31.79
CA LEU A 148 -12.99 -4.83 -31.23
C LEU A 148 -13.63 -5.02 -29.86
N VAL A 149 -14.49 -6.03 -29.72
CA VAL A 149 -15.14 -6.37 -28.45
C VAL A 149 -14.11 -6.84 -27.42
N LEU A 150 -13.17 -7.71 -27.80
CA LEU A 150 -12.10 -8.17 -26.94
C LEU A 150 -11.20 -7.01 -26.48
N ALA A 151 -10.78 -6.14 -27.39
CA ALA A 151 -9.98 -4.96 -27.07
C ALA A 151 -10.73 -4.00 -26.14
N ALA A 152 -12.01 -3.71 -26.40
CA ALA A 152 -12.81 -2.83 -25.57
C ALA A 152 -12.96 -3.38 -24.14
N THR A 153 -13.36 -4.64 -24.00
CA THR A 153 -13.67 -5.26 -22.70
C THR A 153 -12.44 -5.61 -21.88
N THR A 154 -11.35 -6.04 -22.51
CA THR A 154 -10.17 -6.57 -21.80
C THR A 154 -8.94 -5.65 -21.85
N ILE A 155 -8.86 -4.68 -22.75
CA ILE A 155 -7.72 -3.74 -22.80
C ILE A 155 -8.18 -2.35 -22.37
N VAL A 156 -9.20 -1.79 -23.03
CA VAL A 156 -9.62 -0.40 -22.83
C VAL A 156 -10.26 -0.20 -21.46
N VAL A 157 -11.29 -0.96 -21.11
CA VAL A 157 -12.00 -0.81 -19.83
C VAL A 157 -11.05 -1.04 -18.63
N PRO A 158 -10.29 -2.15 -18.54
CA PRO A 158 -9.34 -2.35 -17.43
C PRO A 158 -8.21 -1.33 -17.45
N GLY A 159 -7.77 -0.91 -18.65
CA GLY A 159 -6.77 0.13 -18.83
C GLY A 159 -7.20 1.49 -18.24
N LEU A 160 -8.43 1.92 -18.54
CA LEU A 160 -9.02 3.15 -17.98
C LEU A 160 -9.20 3.07 -16.47
N VAL A 161 -9.68 1.93 -15.95
CA VAL A 161 -9.78 1.69 -14.50
C VAL A 161 -8.39 1.71 -13.84
N GLY A 162 -7.35 1.20 -14.50
CA GLY A 162 -5.98 1.30 -14.01
C GLY A 162 -5.47 2.73 -13.97
N ILE A 163 -5.81 3.57 -14.96
CA ILE A 163 -5.48 5.01 -14.97
C ILE A 163 -6.16 5.73 -13.80
N SER A 164 -7.47 5.51 -13.61
CA SER A 164 -8.22 6.18 -12.54
C SER A 164 -7.74 5.74 -11.16
N ALA A 165 -7.51 4.43 -10.95
CA ALA A 165 -6.95 3.91 -9.71
C ALA A 165 -5.55 4.50 -9.42
N GLY A 166 -4.69 4.57 -10.43
CA GLY A 166 -3.35 5.17 -10.29
C GLY A 166 -3.40 6.68 -9.99
N GLN A 167 -4.40 7.41 -10.49
CA GLN A 167 -4.61 8.81 -10.14
C GLN A 167 -5.16 8.99 -8.73
N GLN A 168 -6.10 8.14 -8.32
CA GLN A 168 -6.66 8.14 -6.97
C GLN A 168 -5.59 7.84 -5.92
N ASP A 169 -4.74 6.83 -6.15
CA ASP A 169 -3.63 6.50 -5.25
C ASP A 169 -2.71 7.72 -5.05
N ARG A 170 -2.32 8.38 -6.15
CA ARG A 170 -1.45 9.58 -6.10
C ARG A 170 -2.13 10.75 -5.39
N LEU A 171 -3.43 10.94 -5.61
CA LEU A 171 -4.20 11.99 -4.96
C LEU A 171 -4.29 11.74 -3.45
N VAL A 172 -4.61 10.50 -3.05
CA VAL A 172 -4.67 10.11 -1.64
C VAL A 172 -3.31 10.29 -0.98
N THR A 173 -2.22 9.82 -1.59
CA THR A 173 -0.86 10.03 -1.06
C THR A 173 -0.56 11.53 -0.91
N ALA A 174 -0.81 12.34 -1.93
CA ALA A 174 -0.58 13.78 -1.88
C ALA A 174 -1.44 14.48 -0.82
N LEU A 175 -2.69 14.05 -0.62
CA LEU A 175 -3.57 14.56 0.44
C LEU A 175 -3.04 14.16 1.82
N THR A 176 -2.64 12.91 2.01
CA THR A 176 -2.09 12.44 3.30
C THR A 176 -0.78 13.15 3.67
N GLU A 177 0.09 13.41 2.69
CA GLU A 177 1.31 14.18 2.91
C GLU A 177 1.00 15.63 3.25
N ARG A 178 0.03 16.26 2.57
CA ARG A 178 -0.42 17.62 2.87
C ARG A 178 -1.07 17.75 4.24
N THR A 179 -1.90 16.78 4.65
CA THR A 179 -2.52 16.79 5.98
C THR A 179 -1.47 16.63 7.07
N ALA A 180 -0.51 15.71 6.88
CA ALA A 180 0.59 15.54 7.83
C ALA A 180 1.45 16.80 7.95
N ALA A 181 1.77 17.45 6.82
CA ALA A 181 2.51 18.71 6.81
C ALA A 181 1.72 19.86 7.48
N ALA A 182 0.40 19.93 7.27
CA ALA A 182 -0.45 20.95 7.88
C ALA A 182 -0.60 20.76 9.40
N GLU A 183 -0.70 19.51 9.87
CA GLU A 183 -0.72 19.20 11.30
C GLU A 183 0.59 19.61 11.97
N GLU A 184 1.74 19.34 11.33
CA GLU A 184 3.04 19.72 11.86
C GLU A 184 3.23 21.24 11.87
N ALA A 185 2.84 21.93 10.80
CA ALA A 185 2.85 23.40 10.74
C ALA A 185 1.98 24.03 11.84
N ARG A 186 0.80 23.45 12.11
CA ARG A 186 -0.08 23.92 13.18
C ARG A 186 0.54 23.73 14.56
N ARG A 187 1.17 22.58 14.83
CA ARG A 187 1.89 22.34 16.10
C ARG A 187 3.01 23.36 16.31
N MET A 188 3.82 23.59 15.27
CA MET A 188 4.89 24.59 15.33
C MET A 188 4.36 26.00 15.59
N ALA A 189 3.25 26.39 14.95
CA ALA A 189 2.61 27.69 15.17
C ALA A 189 2.02 27.83 16.58
N ASP A 190 1.37 26.78 17.09
CA ASP A 190 0.81 26.75 18.45
C ASP A 190 1.93 26.85 19.50
N ASP A 191 3.04 26.13 19.32
CA ASP A 191 4.19 26.18 20.23
C ASP A 191 4.89 27.55 20.19
N ALA A 192 5.07 28.12 19.00
CA ALA A 192 5.62 29.47 18.83
C ALA A 192 4.73 30.51 19.52
N GLY A 193 3.41 30.45 19.31
CA GLY A 193 2.45 31.36 19.95
C GLY A 193 2.44 31.23 21.47
N ARG A 194 2.52 30.01 22.01
CA ARG A 194 2.66 29.79 23.46
C ARG A 194 3.96 30.35 24.02
N SER A 195 5.06 30.25 23.28
CA SER A 195 6.37 30.79 23.69
C SER A 195 6.38 32.32 23.66
N GLU A 196 5.82 32.94 22.63
CA GLU A 196 5.68 34.39 22.51
C GLU A 196 4.80 34.96 23.64
N GLU A 197 3.66 34.33 23.89
CA GLU A 197 2.74 34.71 24.98
C GLU A 197 3.41 34.64 26.35
N ARG A 198 4.13 33.54 26.63
CA ARG A 198 4.89 33.39 27.89
C ARG A 198 5.95 34.47 28.05
N THR A 199 6.63 34.82 26.97
CA THR A 199 7.66 35.88 26.98
C THR A 199 7.02 37.25 27.22
N ARG A 200 5.88 37.55 26.58
CA ARG A 200 5.11 38.78 26.81
C ARG A 200 4.66 38.89 28.27
N ILE A 201 4.05 37.85 28.81
CA ILE A 201 3.60 37.82 30.22
C ILE A 201 4.78 38.04 31.15
N ALA A 202 5.93 37.39 30.92
CA ALA A 202 7.11 37.57 31.76
C ALA A 202 7.62 39.03 31.74
N ALA A 203 7.65 39.67 30.56
CA ALA A 203 8.04 41.07 30.43
C ALA A 203 7.06 42.03 31.12
N GLU A 204 5.75 41.89 30.88
CA GLU A 204 4.72 42.71 31.53
C GLU A 204 4.74 42.58 33.05
N MET A 205 4.93 41.35 33.56
CA MET A 205 5.08 41.09 35.00
C MET A 205 6.35 41.73 35.55
N HIS A 206 7.47 41.68 34.82
CA HIS A 206 8.72 42.32 35.22
C HIS A 206 8.56 43.84 35.33
N ASP A 207 7.93 44.47 34.35
CA ASP A 207 7.76 45.93 34.34
C ASP A 207 6.80 46.39 35.44
N LEU A 208 5.64 45.74 35.57
CA LEU A 208 4.63 46.14 36.56
C LEU A 208 5.08 45.85 38.00
N VAL A 209 5.55 44.62 38.26
CA VAL A 209 5.93 44.21 39.61
C VAL A 209 7.29 44.81 40.00
N GLY A 210 8.24 44.83 39.07
CA GLY A 210 9.57 45.41 39.28
C GLY A 210 9.50 46.90 39.59
N HIS A 211 8.67 47.67 38.88
CA HIS A 211 8.49 49.10 39.15
C HIS A 211 7.86 49.34 40.53
N ARG A 212 6.80 48.61 40.89
CA ARG A 212 6.11 48.77 42.19
C ARG A 212 7.02 48.42 43.36
N LEU A 213 7.74 47.30 43.29
CA LEU A 213 8.68 46.90 44.35
C LEU A 213 9.88 47.86 44.44
N SER A 214 10.35 48.40 43.32
CA SER A 214 11.41 49.42 43.33
C SER A 214 10.98 50.71 44.03
N LEU A 215 9.74 51.17 43.79
CA LEU A 215 9.17 52.33 44.50
C LEU A 215 8.99 52.06 45.99
N ILE A 216 8.50 50.87 46.39
CA ILE A 216 8.40 50.48 47.79
C ILE A 216 9.79 50.48 48.45
N SER A 217 10.80 49.94 47.78
CA SER A 217 12.18 49.96 48.29
C SER A 217 12.75 51.39 48.40
N LEU A 218 12.34 52.31 47.52
CA LEU A 218 12.76 53.71 47.56
C LEU A 218 12.09 54.44 48.73
N HIS A 219 10.78 54.31 48.88
CA HIS A 219 10.02 54.94 49.97
C HIS A 219 10.43 54.42 51.35
N THR A 220 10.65 53.11 51.48
CA THR A 220 11.15 52.51 52.74
C THR A 220 12.57 52.94 53.06
N GLY A 221 13.46 53.08 52.06
CA GLY A 221 14.79 53.66 52.25
C GLY A 221 14.76 55.13 52.67
N GLY A 222 13.82 55.93 52.14
CA GLY A 222 13.60 57.31 52.57
C GLY A 222 13.07 57.39 54.00
N LEU A 223 12.16 56.49 54.38
CA LEU A 223 11.61 56.39 55.73
C LEU A 223 12.67 55.98 56.75
N GLU A 224 13.55 55.03 56.41
CA GLU A 224 14.70 54.61 57.22
C GLU A 224 15.65 55.78 57.52
N MET A 225 15.89 56.65 56.52
CA MET A 225 16.74 57.85 56.68
C MET A 225 16.06 58.95 57.51
N ALA A 226 14.76 59.18 57.33
CA ALA A 226 14.00 60.19 58.06
C ALA A 226 13.81 59.84 59.55
N LEU A 227 13.69 58.54 59.87
CA LEU A 227 13.50 58.05 61.24
C LEU A 227 14.81 57.83 62.01
N ARG A 228 15.96 58.13 61.40
CA ARG A 228 17.29 57.78 61.91
C ARG A 228 17.58 58.31 63.32
N ASP A 229 17.03 59.47 63.66
CA ASP A 229 17.26 60.19 64.93
C ASP A 229 16.00 60.32 65.81
N GLN A 230 14.85 59.75 65.41
CA GLN A 230 13.57 59.95 66.11
C GLN A 230 13.07 58.71 66.86
N ASP A 231 13.10 57.52 66.23
CA ASP A 231 12.64 56.28 66.86
C ASP A 231 13.38 55.05 66.31
N PRO A 232 14.24 54.39 67.12
CA PRO A 232 15.02 53.24 66.68
C PRO A 232 14.17 52.01 66.30
N LYS A 233 12.97 51.82 66.89
CA LYS A 233 12.09 50.67 66.56
C LYS A 233 11.42 50.84 65.20
N LEU A 234 11.00 52.06 64.85
CA LEU A 234 10.40 52.35 63.55
C LEU A 234 11.43 52.30 62.43
N LYS A 235 12.68 52.70 62.69
CA LYS A 235 13.81 52.54 61.77
C LYS A 235 14.09 51.07 61.46
N GLU A 236 14.15 50.21 62.48
CA GLU A 236 14.38 48.77 62.32
C GLU A 236 13.25 48.10 61.51
N SER A 237 12.00 48.52 61.76
CA SER A 237 10.83 48.08 60.98
C SER A 237 10.94 48.49 59.49
N ALA A 238 11.36 49.72 59.19
CA ALA A 238 11.57 50.19 57.82
C ALA A 238 12.70 49.42 57.10
N ALA A 239 13.77 49.09 57.82
CA ALA A 239 14.86 48.27 57.30
C ALA A 239 14.41 46.84 56.98
N GLN A 240 13.58 46.23 57.82
CA GLN A 240 12.98 44.91 57.57
C GLN A 240 12.09 44.90 56.32
N VAL A 241 11.23 45.91 56.12
CA VAL A 241 10.39 46.01 54.91
C VAL A 241 11.25 46.20 53.66
N ARG A 242 12.33 47.00 53.75
CA ARG A 242 13.26 47.21 52.64
C ARG A 242 13.98 45.90 52.27
N GLN A 243 14.42 45.13 53.25
CA GLN A 243 15.05 43.83 53.04
C GLN A 243 14.07 42.83 52.43
N ALA A 244 12.86 42.70 52.98
CA ALA A 244 11.81 41.84 52.44
C ALA A 244 11.42 42.20 50.98
N THR A 245 11.44 43.49 50.64
CA THR A 245 11.19 43.97 49.26
C THR A 245 12.33 43.58 48.30
N ARG A 246 13.59 43.62 48.77
CA ARG A 246 14.75 43.15 47.99
C ARG A 246 14.72 41.65 47.77
N ASP A 247 14.37 40.88 48.81
CA ASP A 247 14.28 39.43 48.74
C ASP A 247 13.14 39.00 47.81
N ALA A 248 11.97 39.65 47.89
CA ALA A 248 10.87 39.44 46.95
C ALA A 248 11.24 39.76 45.49
N MET A 249 12.02 40.82 45.25
CA MET A 249 12.55 41.12 43.90
C MET A 249 13.51 40.05 43.39
N TYR A 250 14.34 39.50 44.27
CA TYR A 250 15.26 38.42 43.93
C TYR A 250 14.50 37.13 43.59
N GLU A 251 13.51 36.75 44.40
CA GLU A 251 12.66 35.58 44.15
C GLU A 251 11.84 35.72 42.86
N LEU A 252 11.28 36.89 42.58
CA LEU A 252 10.52 37.14 41.34
C LEU A 252 11.42 37.05 40.09
N ARG A 253 12.63 37.61 40.14
CA ARG A 253 13.62 37.45 39.06
C ARG A 253 14.05 36.01 38.89
N GLN A 254 14.12 35.24 39.98
CA GLN A 254 14.47 33.82 39.93
C GLN A 254 13.34 32.98 39.31
N ILE A 255 12.08 33.27 39.62
CA ILE A 255 10.90 32.59 39.03
C ILE A 255 10.79 32.92 37.52
N LEU A 256 11.05 34.16 37.13
CA LEU A 256 10.99 34.60 35.72
C LEU A 256 12.25 34.20 34.93
N GLY A 257 13.42 34.10 35.56
CA GLY A 257 14.69 33.70 34.93
C GLY A 257 14.78 32.23 34.52
N VAL A 258 13.82 31.40 34.95
CA VAL A 258 13.63 30.02 34.47
C VAL A 258 12.87 29.98 33.12
N LEU A 259 12.30 31.10 32.66
CA LEU A 259 11.36 31.15 31.54
C LEU A 259 11.80 31.97 30.29
N GLY A 260 13.06 32.42 30.20
CA GLY A 260 13.53 33.03 28.95
C GLY A 260 15.04 33.35 28.91
N PRO A 261 15.68 33.31 27.72
CA PRO A 261 17.06 33.76 27.58
C PRO A 261 17.10 35.29 27.76
N PHE A 262 18.19 35.79 28.34
CA PHE A 262 18.47 37.20 28.63
C PHE A 262 17.78 37.77 29.88
N SER A 263 18.35 37.46 31.05
CA SER A 263 18.62 38.57 31.96
C SER A 263 19.78 39.35 31.34
N ARG A 264 19.49 40.51 30.75
CA ARG A 264 20.53 41.52 30.48
C ARG A 264 21.16 41.85 31.82
N ASP A 265 22.45 41.60 31.91
CA ASP A 265 23.30 41.89 33.05
C ASP A 265 23.17 43.37 33.46
N THR A 266 22.40 43.64 34.51
CA THR A 266 22.57 44.86 35.31
C THR A 266 23.57 44.53 36.43
N GLY A 267 24.85 44.60 36.09
CA GLY A 267 25.99 44.42 37.00
C GLY A 267 27.28 44.32 36.19
N THR A 268 28.30 45.08 36.55
CA THR A 268 29.45 45.49 35.73
C THR A 268 30.47 44.39 35.36
N GLU A 269 30.06 43.13 35.26
CA GLU A 269 30.89 42.04 34.73
C GLU A 269 30.06 41.20 33.76
N ALA A 270 29.98 41.67 32.52
CA ALA A 270 29.50 40.85 31.42
C ALA A 270 30.37 39.59 31.34
N LEU A 271 29.76 38.41 31.46
CA LEU A 271 30.41 37.14 31.12
C LEU A 271 30.72 37.17 29.62
N THR A 272 31.87 37.72 29.26
CA THR A 272 32.36 37.79 27.89
C THR A 272 32.70 36.38 27.38
N ASP A 273 32.89 36.24 26.07
CA ASP A 273 33.38 34.97 25.47
C ASP A 273 34.76 34.54 26.01
N ALA A 274 35.41 35.39 26.82
CA ALA A 274 36.65 35.11 27.52
C ALA A 274 36.49 34.35 28.86
N THR A 275 35.28 34.16 29.40
CA THR A 275 35.13 33.55 30.74
C THR A 275 35.22 32.02 30.73
N GLY A 276 35.97 31.47 31.69
CA GLY A 276 36.12 30.03 31.95
C GLY A 276 37.49 29.45 31.63
N THR A 277 38.50 30.30 31.49
CA THR A 277 39.91 29.93 31.39
C THR A 277 40.47 29.49 32.74
N ARG A 278 41.67 28.91 32.74
CA ARG A 278 42.39 28.58 33.98
C ARG A 278 42.57 29.80 34.88
N ALA A 279 42.78 30.98 34.31
CA ALA A 279 42.91 32.23 35.06
C ALA A 279 41.61 32.62 35.78
N ASP A 280 40.47 32.48 35.12
CA ASP A 280 39.15 32.80 35.72
C ASP A 280 38.80 31.85 36.86
N ILE A 281 39.07 30.54 36.67
CA ILE A 281 38.85 29.54 37.73
C ILE A 281 39.78 29.78 38.92
N LYS A 282 41.03 30.16 38.65
CA LYS A 282 41.99 30.51 39.70
C LYS A 282 41.53 31.76 40.47
N ALA A 283 41.01 32.77 39.80
CA ALA A 283 40.47 33.96 40.45
C ALA A 283 39.29 33.63 41.40
N LEU A 284 38.36 32.76 40.97
CA LEU A 284 37.27 32.28 41.83
C LEU A 284 37.79 31.56 43.09
N VAL A 285 38.82 30.72 42.93
CA VAL A 285 39.44 29.99 44.04
C VAL A 285 40.14 30.95 45.00
N GLU A 286 40.88 31.93 44.48
CA GLU A 286 41.55 32.97 45.29
C GLU A 286 40.55 33.87 46.03
N GLU A 287 39.43 34.24 45.39
CA GLU A 287 38.35 34.99 46.03
C GLU A 287 37.72 34.19 47.18
N SER A 288 37.40 32.92 46.96
CA SER A 288 36.86 32.04 48.01
C SER A 288 37.88 31.80 49.14
N ALA A 289 39.17 31.69 48.83
CA ALA A 289 40.23 31.59 49.82
C ALA A 289 40.36 32.87 50.66
N GLY A 290 40.30 34.04 50.02
CA GLY A 290 40.27 35.34 50.70
C GLY A 290 39.04 35.53 51.59
N ALA A 291 37.93 34.88 51.26
CA ALA A 291 36.71 34.82 52.08
C ALA A 291 36.76 33.77 53.21
N GLY A 292 37.91 33.12 53.43
CA GLY A 292 38.15 32.21 54.57
C GLY A 292 37.81 30.74 54.32
N LEU A 293 37.61 30.32 53.06
CA LEU A 293 37.40 28.92 52.70
C LEU A 293 38.74 28.27 52.25
N PRO A 294 39.23 27.20 52.89
CA PRO A 294 40.46 26.54 52.45
C PRO A 294 40.21 25.76 51.16
N VAL A 295 40.51 26.38 50.01
CA VAL A 295 40.29 25.81 48.66
C VAL A 295 41.62 25.53 47.96
N GLU A 296 41.78 24.32 47.44
CA GLU A 296 42.91 23.92 46.57
C GLU A 296 42.43 23.74 45.11
N LEU A 297 43.18 24.27 44.15
CA LEU A 297 42.93 24.07 42.72
C LEU A 297 43.94 23.09 42.12
N VAL A 298 43.44 21.99 41.59
CA VAL A 298 44.19 21.01 40.80
C VAL A 298 43.76 21.14 39.34
N TRP A 299 44.70 21.43 38.45
CA TRP A 299 44.45 21.58 37.02
C TRP A 299 45.31 20.62 36.22
N ASP A 300 44.67 19.75 35.45
CA ASP A 300 45.32 18.74 34.61
C ASP A 300 44.90 18.91 33.14
N GLY A 301 45.87 19.06 32.24
CA GLY A 301 45.66 19.35 30.82
C GLY A 301 45.85 20.83 30.41
N PRO A 302 45.70 21.15 29.12
CA PRO A 302 45.88 22.50 28.59
C PRO A 302 44.74 23.45 29.01
N ASP A 303 44.90 24.75 28.77
CA ASP A 303 43.81 25.73 29.04
C ASP A 303 42.59 25.48 28.14
N LEU A 304 41.46 26.07 28.52
CA LEU A 304 40.19 25.96 27.80
C LEU A 304 40.01 27.04 26.72
N ASP A 305 41.03 27.87 26.46
CA ASP A 305 40.99 28.95 25.47
C ASP A 305 40.56 28.49 24.07
N THR A 306 40.97 27.28 23.69
CA THR A 306 40.66 26.66 22.39
C THR A 306 39.29 25.98 22.37
N ARG A 307 38.54 26.00 23.47
CA ARG A 307 37.20 25.40 23.58
C ARG A 307 36.14 26.43 23.27
N GLU A 308 34.99 25.93 22.82
CA GLU A 308 33.83 26.78 22.58
C GLU A 308 33.42 27.52 23.85
N ALA A 309 33.05 28.80 23.68
CA ALA A 309 32.68 29.68 24.79
C ALA A 309 31.55 29.10 25.67
N GLN A 310 30.67 28.27 25.09
CA GLN A 310 29.60 27.60 25.83
C GLN A 310 30.13 26.61 26.87
N VAL A 311 31.13 25.80 26.52
CA VAL A 311 31.77 24.83 27.43
C VAL A 311 32.55 25.57 28.52
N ARG A 312 33.31 26.61 28.16
CA ARG A 312 34.07 27.44 29.12
C ARG A 312 33.16 28.09 30.16
N ARG A 313 32.04 28.68 29.73
CA ARG A 313 31.04 29.27 30.64
C ARG A 313 30.40 28.22 31.56
N ALA A 314 30.14 27.02 31.06
CA ALA A 314 29.60 25.94 31.86
C ALA A 314 30.59 25.49 32.95
N VAL A 315 31.88 25.35 32.63
CA VAL A 315 32.95 25.07 33.60
C VAL A 315 33.01 26.14 34.69
N HIS A 316 33.09 27.42 34.30
CA HIS A 316 33.11 28.55 35.23
C HIS A 316 31.89 28.54 36.17
N ARG A 317 30.70 28.28 35.62
CA ARG A 317 29.47 28.27 36.39
C ARG A 317 29.42 27.11 37.38
N VAL A 318 29.83 25.91 36.97
CA VAL A 318 29.90 24.74 37.86
C VAL A 318 30.81 25.03 39.05
N VAL A 319 32.00 25.60 38.82
CA VAL A 319 32.94 25.94 39.90
C VAL A 319 32.36 27.02 40.81
N ARG A 320 31.88 28.15 40.26
CA ARG A 320 31.34 29.27 41.04
C ARG A 320 30.16 28.87 41.91
N GLU A 321 29.20 28.16 41.35
CA GLU A 321 28.01 27.71 42.08
C GLU A 321 28.37 26.67 43.15
N SER A 322 29.35 25.79 42.86
CA SER A 322 29.84 24.82 43.85
C SER A 322 30.54 25.51 45.02
N LEU A 323 31.42 26.47 44.78
CA LEU A 323 32.08 27.26 45.84
C LEU A 323 31.06 28.08 46.65
N THR A 324 30.06 28.65 45.98
CA THR A 324 28.95 29.36 46.64
C THR A 324 28.16 28.43 47.56
N ASN A 325 27.90 27.19 47.13
CA ASN A 325 27.23 26.19 47.96
C ASN A 325 28.08 25.81 49.17
N VAL A 326 29.39 25.67 49.02
CA VAL A 326 30.27 25.40 50.18
C VAL A 326 30.23 26.56 51.17
N HIS A 327 30.28 27.82 50.72
CA HIS A 327 30.15 28.99 51.61
C HIS A 327 28.82 29.02 52.39
N LYS A 328 27.75 28.44 51.82
CA LYS A 328 26.43 28.42 52.46
C LYS A 328 26.23 27.22 53.39
N TYR A 329 26.78 26.06 53.03
CA TYR A 329 26.40 24.77 53.65
C TYR A 329 27.56 24.05 54.33
N ALA A 330 28.81 24.45 54.10
CA ALA A 330 29.99 23.78 54.63
C ALA A 330 31.12 24.78 54.95
N THR A 331 30.78 25.85 55.66
CA THR A 331 31.73 26.87 56.11
C THR A 331 32.88 26.25 56.90
N GLY A 332 34.12 26.54 56.50
CA GLY A 332 35.33 26.03 57.13
C GLY A 332 35.76 24.62 56.70
N ALA A 333 35.01 23.94 55.83
CA ALA A 333 35.45 22.68 55.24
C ALA A 333 36.52 22.92 54.17
N SER A 334 37.53 22.05 54.13
CA SER A 334 38.51 22.03 53.03
C SER A 334 37.84 21.63 51.72
N VAL A 335 38.18 22.33 50.64
CA VAL A 335 37.64 22.13 49.31
C VAL A 335 38.76 21.85 48.32
N THR A 336 38.53 20.92 47.41
CA THR A 336 39.38 20.70 46.24
C THR A 336 38.56 20.89 44.98
N VAL A 337 39.04 21.76 44.10
CA VAL A 337 38.53 21.98 42.74
C VAL A 337 39.51 21.30 41.77
N GLU A 338 39.05 20.27 41.07
CA GLU A 338 39.82 19.55 40.06
C GLU A 338 39.22 19.83 38.67
N VAL A 339 40.02 20.34 37.75
CA VAL A 339 39.64 20.49 36.34
C VAL A 339 40.58 19.65 35.50
N THR A 340 40.04 18.64 34.82
CA THR A 340 40.80 17.79 33.90
C THR A 340 40.31 18.01 32.48
N HIS A 341 41.23 18.35 31.59
CA HIS A 341 40.94 18.62 30.19
C HIS A 341 41.67 17.63 29.28
N THR A 342 40.90 16.87 28.50
CA THR A 342 41.39 15.91 27.49
C THR A 342 40.95 16.34 26.09
N ALA A 343 41.38 15.63 25.04
CA ALA A 343 40.98 15.93 23.67
C ALA A 343 39.45 15.91 23.48
N ASP A 344 38.76 14.95 24.13
CA ASP A 344 37.36 14.61 23.89
C ASP A 344 36.39 15.17 24.94
N GLU A 345 36.86 15.53 26.13
CA GLU A 345 36.00 16.01 27.23
C GLU A 345 36.72 16.92 28.23
N VAL A 346 35.92 17.74 28.91
CA VAL A 346 36.30 18.55 30.07
C VAL A 346 35.57 18.02 31.30
N ARG A 347 36.33 17.62 32.32
CA ARG A 347 35.81 17.14 33.60
C ARG A 347 36.07 18.14 34.70
N VAL A 348 35.05 18.44 35.49
CA VAL A 348 35.12 19.33 36.66
C VAL A 348 34.65 18.55 37.88
N ARG A 349 35.48 18.49 38.91
CA ARG A 349 35.13 17.90 40.20
C ARG A 349 35.36 18.92 41.29
N VAL A 350 34.33 19.24 42.07
CA VAL A 350 34.44 20.06 43.27
C VAL A 350 34.03 19.22 44.46
N ARG A 351 34.95 19.01 45.40
CA ARG A 351 34.73 18.19 46.61
C ARG A 351 35.02 19.01 47.85
N ASN A 352 34.18 18.90 48.87
CA ASN A 352 34.48 19.41 50.21
C ASN A 352 34.45 18.29 51.24
N ASP A 353 35.22 18.45 52.31
CA ASP A 353 35.22 17.55 53.46
C ASP A 353 33.96 17.73 54.31
N ALA A 354 33.75 16.82 55.27
CA ALA A 354 32.61 16.93 56.18
C ALA A 354 32.64 18.27 56.94
N PRO A 355 31.53 19.02 56.99
CA PRO A 355 31.48 20.24 57.77
C PRO A 355 31.68 19.93 59.26
N GLY A 356 32.20 20.92 60.01
CA GLY A 356 32.19 20.86 61.48
C GLY A 356 30.77 20.76 62.06
N PRO A 357 30.61 20.57 63.38
CA PRO A 357 29.29 20.46 64.00
C PRO A 357 28.40 21.66 63.62
N PRO A 358 27.12 21.42 63.29
CA PRO A 358 26.26 22.42 62.67
C PRO A 358 26.04 23.62 63.59
N ALA A 359 26.18 24.83 63.04
CA ALA A 359 25.64 26.03 63.67
C ALA A 359 24.09 25.96 63.65
N PRO A 360 23.40 26.40 64.72
CA PRO A 360 21.96 26.18 64.92
C PRO A 360 21.02 26.75 63.85
N ASP A 361 21.51 27.60 62.93
CA ASP A 361 20.71 28.31 61.91
C ASP A 361 21.10 27.95 60.46
N SER A 362 21.52 26.71 60.18
CA SER A 362 21.88 26.33 58.80
C SER A 362 20.64 26.34 57.88
N PRO A 363 20.58 27.18 56.84
CA PRO A 363 19.40 27.32 55.99
C PRO A 363 19.15 26.05 55.18
N SER A 364 17.90 25.59 55.13
CA SER A 364 17.46 24.48 54.28
C SER A 364 17.52 24.89 52.80
N GLY A 365 18.48 24.32 52.07
CA GLY A 365 18.68 24.61 50.64
C GLY A 365 17.55 24.07 49.75
N THR A 366 17.13 24.86 48.77
CA THR A 366 16.01 24.53 47.86
C THR A 366 16.36 23.54 46.75
N GLY A 367 17.61 23.06 46.66
CA GLY A 367 18.09 22.14 45.62
C GLY A 367 18.15 22.70 44.18
N ARG A 368 17.61 23.91 43.95
CA ARG A 368 17.42 24.50 42.61
C ARG A 368 18.72 24.84 41.87
N GLY A 369 19.79 25.17 42.60
CA GLY A 369 21.10 25.47 42.01
C GLY A 369 21.70 24.27 41.28
N LEU A 370 21.60 23.07 41.88
CA LEU A 370 22.10 21.83 41.29
C LEU A 370 21.26 21.38 40.08
N THR A 371 19.94 21.58 40.12
CA THR A 371 19.06 21.33 38.97
C THR A 371 19.44 22.21 37.78
N GLY A 372 19.63 23.51 38.00
CA GLY A 372 20.01 24.44 36.93
C GLY A 372 21.43 24.25 36.39
N LEU A 373 22.35 23.64 37.16
CA LEU A 373 23.64 23.19 36.64
C LEU A 373 23.49 21.93 35.78
N ARG A 374 22.67 20.97 36.21
CA ARG A 374 22.43 19.72 35.47
C ARG A 374 21.83 19.98 34.09
N GLU A 375 20.77 20.78 34.03
CA GLU A 375 20.13 21.16 32.76
C GLU A 375 21.11 21.80 31.77
N ARG A 376 21.99 22.69 32.25
CA ARG A 376 22.99 23.35 31.39
C ARG A 376 24.06 22.40 30.89
N VAL A 377 24.52 21.48 31.74
CA VAL A 377 25.51 20.48 31.32
C VAL A 377 24.89 19.50 30.33
N GLU A 378 23.64 19.10 30.52
CA GLU A 378 22.88 18.25 29.59
C GLU A 378 22.61 18.94 28.25
N LEU A 379 22.35 20.25 28.22
CA LEU A 379 22.18 21.02 26.99
C LEU A 379 23.44 21.02 26.10
N LEU A 380 24.62 20.83 26.69
CA LEU A 380 25.88 20.68 25.96
C LEU A 380 26.18 19.23 25.56
N GLY A 381 25.28 18.28 25.87
CA GLY A 381 25.52 16.84 25.71
C GLY A 381 26.38 16.21 26.81
N GLY A 382 26.57 16.92 27.93
CA GLY A 382 27.32 16.44 29.10
C GLY A 382 26.45 15.76 30.15
N ARG A 383 27.07 15.39 31.27
CA ARG A 383 26.38 14.86 32.47
C ARG A 383 26.89 15.50 33.76
N LEU A 384 26.01 15.68 34.74
CA LEU A 384 26.35 16.19 36.07
C LEU A 384 25.76 15.32 37.18
N ASP A 385 26.63 14.87 38.08
CA ASP A 385 26.30 14.14 39.30
C ASP A 385 26.69 14.98 40.53
N ALA A 386 25.84 14.98 41.54
CA ALA A 386 26.06 15.75 42.76
C ALA A 386 25.44 15.03 43.97
N GLY A 387 26.23 14.85 45.04
CA GLY A 387 25.77 14.09 46.20
C GLY A 387 26.75 14.07 47.38
N VAL A 388 26.26 13.55 48.50
CA VAL A 388 27.04 13.31 49.71
C VAL A 388 28.01 12.14 49.46
N ARG A 389 29.27 12.28 49.89
CA ARG A 389 30.27 11.22 49.75
C ARG A 389 30.17 10.21 50.90
N ALA A 390 30.55 8.96 50.62
CA ALA A 390 30.56 7.89 51.61
C ALA A 390 31.50 8.18 52.81
N GLU A 391 32.54 8.97 52.58
CA GLU A 391 33.54 9.39 53.59
C GLU A 391 33.11 10.66 54.35
N GLY A 392 31.91 11.20 54.06
CA GLY A 392 31.47 12.52 54.52
C GLY A 392 31.81 13.64 53.53
N GLY A 393 31.10 14.77 53.66
CA GLY A 393 31.23 15.90 52.74
C GLY A 393 30.39 15.76 51.47
N PHE A 394 30.57 16.67 50.51
CA PHE A 394 29.74 16.76 49.29
C PHE A 394 30.62 16.85 48.04
N GLN A 395 30.13 16.31 46.93
CA GLN A 395 30.81 16.36 45.63
C GLN A 395 29.86 16.84 44.54
N VAL A 396 30.37 17.69 43.65
CA VAL A 396 29.78 17.99 42.34
C VAL A 396 30.77 17.51 41.27
N TYR A 397 30.30 16.66 40.35
CA TYR A 397 31.08 16.10 39.27
C TYR A 397 30.37 16.32 37.92
N ALA A 398 30.97 17.11 37.05
CA ALA A 398 30.46 17.42 35.72
C ALA A 398 31.41 16.93 34.63
N VAL A 399 30.84 16.37 33.57
CA VAL A 399 31.55 15.95 32.35
C VAL A 399 30.89 16.63 31.17
N MET A 400 31.67 17.39 30.39
CA MET A 400 31.21 18.11 29.21
C MET A 400 32.01 17.65 27.99
N PRO A 401 31.37 17.43 26.83
CA PRO A 401 32.11 17.08 25.63
C PRO A 401 32.96 18.26 25.14
N ALA A 402 34.05 17.92 24.49
CA ALA A 402 34.98 18.82 23.82
C ALA A 402 34.33 19.77 22.80
N VAL A 403 33.29 19.28 22.13
CA VAL A 403 32.49 19.94 21.10
C VAL A 403 31.02 19.70 21.48
N PRO A 404 30.20 20.75 21.65
CA PRO A 404 28.77 20.59 21.94
C PRO A 404 28.05 19.85 20.80
N ASP A 405 27.15 18.93 21.14
CA ASP A 405 26.27 18.32 20.13
C ASP A 405 25.18 19.34 19.72
N PRO A 406 25.13 19.81 18.46
CA PRO A 406 24.14 20.80 18.02
C PRO A 406 22.70 20.25 18.03
N ALA A 407 22.50 18.96 18.27
CA ALA A 407 21.18 18.36 18.43
C ALA A 407 21.16 17.48 19.67
N GLY A 408 20.50 17.95 20.74
CA GLY A 408 20.11 17.11 21.88
C GLY A 408 19.18 15.99 21.45
N ARG A 409 19.73 14.94 20.80
CA ARG A 409 19.06 13.69 20.54
C ARG A 409 18.87 13.02 21.88
N ARG A 410 17.70 13.25 22.48
CA ARG A 410 17.12 12.35 23.46
C ARG A 410 17.28 10.94 22.88
N SER A 411 18.09 10.13 23.53
CA SER A 411 18.01 8.69 23.37
C SER A 411 16.58 8.32 23.77
N ALA A 412 15.73 8.04 22.79
CA ALA A 412 14.36 7.61 23.03
C ALA A 412 14.41 6.35 23.91
N PRO A 413 13.58 6.25 24.96
CA PRO A 413 13.39 4.97 25.63
C PRO A 413 12.84 3.98 24.59
N ASP A 414 13.47 2.82 24.55
CA ASP A 414 13.12 1.66 23.73
C ASP A 414 11.60 1.42 23.77
N SER A 415 10.92 1.74 22.67
CA SER A 415 9.47 1.54 22.56
C SER A 415 9.25 0.08 22.15
N GLY A 416 8.91 -0.76 23.13
CA GLY A 416 8.46 -2.12 22.88
C GLY A 416 7.26 -2.19 21.92
N PRO A 417 7.03 -3.34 21.26
CA PRO A 417 6.14 -3.44 20.11
C PRO A 417 4.67 -3.31 20.52
N GLY A 418 4.08 -2.14 20.25
CA GLY A 418 2.63 -1.94 20.23
C GLY A 418 2.00 -2.58 18.99
N SER A 419 1.94 -3.92 18.94
CA SER A 419 1.28 -4.68 17.89
C SER A 419 -0.12 -5.13 18.33
N GLY A 420 -1.14 -4.36 17.99
CA GLY A 420 -2.53 -4.77 18.21
C GLY A 420 -3.51 -4.06 17.28
N ALA A 421 -3.47 -2.73 17.25
CA ALA A 421 -4.41 -1.92 16.47
C ALA A 421 -4.07 -1.82 14.96
N THR A 422 -2.80 -1.93 14.58
CA THR A 422 -2.34 -1.87 13.18
C THR A 422 -2.46 -3.19 12.41
N SER A 423 -2.64 -4.31 13.10
CA SER A 423 -2.78 -5.64 12.48
C SER A 423 -4.15 -5.83 11.82
N LEU A 424 -5.22 -5.41 12.51
CA LEU A 424 -6.60 -5.61 12.03
C LEU A 424 -6.94 -4.71 10.84
N SER A 425 -6.52 -3.44 10.83
CA SER A 425 -6.74 -2.55 9.67
C SER A 425 -5.94 -2.99 8.44
N GLY A 426 -4.71 -3.48 8.64
CA GLY A 426 -3.87 -4.02 7.57
C GLY A 426 -4.45 -5.28 6.94
N ILE A 427 -5.08 -6.15 7.73
CA ILE A 427 -5.79 -7.34 7.24
C ILE A 427 -7.07 -6.93 6.50
N GLN A 428 -7.88 -6.02 7.06
CA GLN A 428 -9.10 -5.53 6.43
C GLN A 428 -8.85 -4.87 5.07
N HIS A 429 -7.83 -4.01 4.94
CA HIS A 429 -7.46 -3.40 3.66
C HIS A 429 -6.97 -4.42 2.63
N ARG A 430 -6.27 -5.47 3.06
CA ARG A 430 -5.86 -6.55 2.14
C ARG A 430 -7.06 -7.35 1.66
N VAL A 431 -7.95 -7.74 2.57
CA VAL A 431 -9.17 -8.48 2.22
C VAL A 431 -10.06 -7.66 1.29
N SER A 432 -10.28 -6.37 1.57
CA SER A 432 -11.08 -5.51 0.69
C SER A 432 -10.44 -5.35 -0.69
N SER A 433 -9.12 -5.16 -0.77
CA SER A 433 -8.41 -5.06 -2.06
C SER A 433 -8.52 -6.33 -2.91
N VAL A 434 -8.47 -7.51 -2.28
CA VAL A 434 -8.63 -8.79 -2.96
C VAL A 434 -10.06 -8.96 -3.46
N ILE A 435 -11.06 -8.64 -2.64
CA ILE A 435 -12.47 -8.71 -3.02
C ILE A 435 -12.77 -7.77 -4.19
N THR A 436 -12.31 -6.52 -4.14
CA THR A 436 -12.51 -5.56 -5.24
C THR A 436 -11.82 -6.02 -6.53
N ALA A 437 -10.62 -6.60 -6.43
CA ALA A 437 -9.93 -7.15 -7.59
C ALA A 437 -10.68 -8.35 -8.20
N LEU A 438 -11.20 -9.25 -7.37
CA LEU A 438 -12.00 -10.39 -7.82
C LEU A 438 -13.31 -9.97 -8.46
N LEU A 439 -14.03 -9.01 -7.86
CA LEU A 439 -15.26 -8.45 -8.42
C LEU A 439 -15.01 -7.73 -9.75
N GLY A 440 -13.92 -6.96 -9.85
CA GLY A 440 -13.53 -6.29 -11.09
C GLY A 440 -13.23 -7.30 -12.20
N LEU A 441 -12.48 -8.36 -11.88
CA LEU A 441 -12.14 -9.41 -12.83
C LEU A 441 -13.37 -10.25 -13.25
N ALA A 442 -14.29 -10.53 -12.33
CA ALA A 442 -15.57 -11.16 -12.64
C ALA A 442 -16.43 -10.27 -13.56
N GLY A 443 -16.49 -8.96 -13.31
CA GLY A 443 -17.18 -8.01 -14.19
C GLY A 443 -16.60 -7.97 -15.60
N VAL A 444 -15.26 -8.02 -15.73
CA VAL A 444 -14.59 -8.14 -17.03
C VAL A 444 -14.93 -9.46 -17.70
N ALA A 445 -14.93 -10.58 -16.98
CA ALA A 445 -15.30 -11.89 -17.53
C ALA A 445 -16.74 -11.90 -18.06
N VAL A 446 -17.69 -11.35 -17.30
CA VAL A 446 -19.11 -11.27 -17.68
C VAL A 446 -19.30 -10.38 -18.91
N THR A 447 -18.69 -9.19 -18.94
CA THR A 447 -18.79 -8.26 -20.08
C THR A 447 -18.11 -8.81 -21.34
N MET A 448 -16.95 -9.46 -21.19
CA MET A 448 -16.28 -10.17 -22.28
C MET A 448 -17.16 -11.30 -22.82
N MET A 449 -17.74 -12.13 -21.95
CA MET A 449 -18.61 -13.25 -22.34
C MET A 449 -19.87 -12.77 -23.06
N LEU A 450 -20.56 -11.75 -22.53
CA LEU A 450 -21.69 -11.11 -23.21
C LEU A 450 -21.30 -10.55 -24.58
N GLY A 451 -20.16 -9.88 -24.68
CA GLY A 451 -19.66 -9.35 -25.94
C GLY A 451 -19.38 -10.44 -26.97
N VAL A 452 -18.72 -11.53 -26.56
CA VAL A 452 -18.45 -12.69 -27.43
C VAL A 452 -19.76 -13.33 -27.87
N ILE A 453 -20.73 -13.53 -26.97
CA ILE A 453 -22.06 -14.08 -27.31
C ILE A 453 -22.78 -13.20 -28.34
N LEU A 454 -22.75 -11.88 -28.18
CA LEU A 454 -23.37 -10.95 -29.14
C LEU A 454 -22.72 -11.03 -30.52
N VAL A 455 -21.39 -11.11 -30.57
CA VAL A 455 -20.65 -11.29 -31.82
C VAL A 455 -20.99 -12.65 -32.44
N GLU A 456 -21.03 -13.71 -31.63
CA GLU A 456 -21.40 -15.07 -32.05
C GLU A 456 -22.81 -15.13 -32.64
N GLN A 457 -23.79 -14.46 -32.02
CA GLN A 457 -25.15 -14.35 -32.55
C GLN A 457 -25.22 -13.53 -33.84
N ALA A 458 -24.30 -12.58 -34.02
CA ALA A 458 -24.13 -11.82 -35.25
C ALA A 458 -23.26 -12.55 -36.29
N ARG A 459 -22.84 -13.81 -36.04
CA ARG A 459 -22.18 -14.60 -37.07
C ARG A 459 -23.10 -14.67 -38.29
N PRO A 460 -22.63 -14.24 -39.47
CA PRO A 460 -23.38 -14.46 -40.67
C PRO A 460 -23.56 -15.98 -40.81
N GLN A 461 -24.81 -16.43 -40.71
CA GLN A 461 -25.18 -17.74 -41.23
C GLN A 461 -24.69 -17.72 -42.67
N PRO A 462 -23.82 -18.66 -43.11
CA PRO A 462 -23.55 -18.77 -44.52
C PRO A 462 -24.92 -18.90 -45.19
N GLU A 463 -25.28 -17.92 -46.02
CA GLU A 463 -26.18 -18.19 -47.12
C GLU A 463 -25.43 -19.25 -47.94
N TYR A 464 -25.58 -20.51 -47.55
CA TYR A 464 -25.58 -21.59 -48.52
C TYR A 464 -26.66 -21.14 -49.48
N GLY A 465 -26.25 -20.47 -50.56
CA GLY A 465 -27.14 -20.12 -51.65
C GLY A 465 -27.93 -21.40 -51.90
N LYS A 466 -29.27 -21.30 -51.82
CA LYS A 466 -30.17 -22.45 -51.95
C LYS A 466 -29.54 -23.39 -52.98
N PRO A 467 -29.18 -24.64 -52.63
CA PRO A 467 -28.52 -25.53 -53.57
C PRO A 467 -29.30 -25.45 -54.87
N GLU A 468 -28.59 -25.18 -55.96
CA GLU A 468 -29.19 -24.99 -57.28
C GLU A 468 -30.29 -26.05 -57.46
N ALA A 469 -31.55 -25.60 -57.56
CA ALA A 469 -32.67 -26.53 -57.49
C ALA A 469 -32.51 -27.53 -58.64
N ILE A 470 -32.39 -28.81 -58.29
CA ILE A 470 -32.15 -29.87 -59.26
C ILE A 470 -33.36 -29.92 -60.19
N HIS A 471 -33.10 -29.70 -61.48
CA HIS A 471 -34.14 -29.59 -62.50
C HIS A 471 -33.85 -30.55 -63.65
N LEU A 472 -34.91 -30.93 -64.37
CA LEU A 472 -34.80 -31.80 -65.54
C LEU A 472 -33.89 -31.16 -66.60
N GLY A 473 -33.06 -31.97 -67.24
CA GLY A 473 -32.03 -31.55 -68.19
C GLY A 473 -30.65 -31.29 -67.60
N MET A 474 -30.50 -31.30 -66.26
CA MET A 474 -29.19 -31.17 -65.61
C MET A 474 -28.29 -32.38 -65.94
N ALA A 475 -27.00 -32.13 -66.22
CA ALA A 475 -26.03 -33.18 -66.50
C ALA A 475 -25.76 -34.05 -65.25
N LYS A 476 -25.59 -35.35 -65.45
CA LYS A 476 -25.37 -36.34 -64.37
C LYS A 476 -24.23 -35.96 -63.44
N SER A 477 -23.08 -35.55 -63.97
CA SER A 477 -21.92 -35.13 -63.17
C SER A 477 -22.24 -33.97 -62.22
N ARG A 478 -23.12 -33.05 -62.64
CA ARG A 478 -23.54 -31.92 -61.81
C ARG A 478 -24.51 -32.32 -60.72
N VAL A 479 -25.39 -33.30 -61.00
CA VAL A 479 -26.28 -33.87 -59.97
C VAL A 479 -25.48 -34.67 -58.94
N GLU A 480 -24.45 -35.41 -59.35
CA GLU A 480 -23.55 -36.15 -58.45
C GLU A 480 -22.74 -35.23 -57.51
N GLU A 481 -22.44 -33.99 -57.93
CA GLU A 481 -21.83 -32.97 -57.06
C GLU A 481 -22.81 -32.42 -56.01
N LEU A 482 -24.10 -32.42 -56.31
CA LEU A 482 -25.15 -31.82 -55.47
C LEU A 482 -25.83 -32.85 -54.56
N VAL A 483 -25.76 -34.14 -54.90
CA VAL A 483 -26.52 -35.22 -54.26
C VAL A 483 -25.62 -36.41 -53.96
N PHE A 484 -25.70 -36.93 -52.74
CA PHE A 484 -24.98 -38.13 -52.34
C PHE A 484 -25.78 -39.40 -52.66
N ASP A 485 -25.30 -40.19 -53.61
CA ASP A 485 -25.88 -41.50 -53.93
C ASP A 485 -25.54 -42.52 -52.85
N ASN A 486 -26.57 -43.01 -52.17
CA ASN A 486 -26.44 -43.84 -50.99
C ASN A 486 -26.92 -45.26 -51.24
N GLU A 487 -26.03 -46.23 -51.09
CA GLU A 487 -26.31 -47.65 -51.32
C GLU A 487 -27.39 -48.20 -50.37
N ALA A 488 -27.45 -47.73 -49.12
CA ALA A 488 -28.50 -48.12 -48.18
C ALA A 488 -29.87 -47.56 -48.58
N VAL A 489 -29.92 -46.34 -49.12
CA VAL A 489 -31.16 -45.75 -49.66
C VAL A 489 -31.63 -46.53 -50.89
N ARG A 490 -30.73 -46.91 -51.78
CA ARG A 490 -31.02 -47.77 -52.93
C ARG A 490 -31.56 -49.14 -52.50
N ALA A 491 -30.95 -49.75 -51.50
CA ALA A 491 -31.41 -51.02 -50.95
C ALA A 491 -32.82 -50.90 -50.34
N ALA A 492 -33.11 -49.82 -49.62
CA ALA A 492 -34.42 -49.55 -49.04
C ALA A 492 -35.51 -49.30 -50.10
N ALA A 493 -35.13 -48.66 -51.21
CA ALA A 493 -36.01 -48.39 -52.34
C ALA A 493 -36.39 -49.66 -53.12
N THR A 494 -35.48 -50.64 -53.18
CA THR A 494 -35.62 -51.84 -54.02
C THR A 494 -36.94 -52.58 -53.74
N GLY A 495 -37.73 -52.83 -54.79
CA GLY A 495 -39.03 -53.49 -54.71
C GLY A 495 -40.21 -52.59 -54.29
N ARG A 496 -39.96 -51.32 -53.96
CA ARG A 496 -40.97 -50.32 -53.58
C ARG A 496 -40.92 -49.05 -54.42
N GLU A 497 -40.19 -49.09 -55.54
CA GLU A 497 -39.94 -47.92 -56.36
C GLU A 497 -41.07 -47.63 -57.36
N PRO A 498 -41.32 -46.35 -57.69
CA PRO A 498 -42.13 -45.98 -58.85
C PRO A 498 -41.57 -46.56 -60.15
N ALA A 499 -42.43 -46.80 -61.14
CA ALA A 499 -42.03 -47.31 -62.45
C ALA A 499 -40.88 -46.49 -63.06
N ARG A 500 -39.83 -47.18 -63.48
CA ARG A 500 -38.66 -46.56 -64.12
C ARG A 500 -39.02 -46.11 -65.54
N PRO A 501 -38.59 -44.92 -65.98
CA PRO A 501 -38.74 -44.50 -67.38
C PRO A 501 -38.08 -45.50 -68.34
N ALA A 502 -38.70 -45.73 -69.49
CA ALA A 502 -38.21 -46.72 -70.47
C ALA A 502 -36.86 -46.33 -71.10
N ASP A 503 -36.52 -45.05 -71.05
CA ASP A 503 -35.32 -44.41 -71.57
C ASP A 503 -34.22 -44.17 -70.51
N ALA A 504 -34.47 -44.55 -69.25
CA ALA A 504 -33.50 -44.32 -68.17
C ALA A 504 -32.35 -45.34 -68.18
N THR A 505 -31.12 -44.87 -68.34
CA THR A 505 -29.89 -45.68 -68.33
C THR A 505 -29.32 -45.89 -66.93
N SER A 506 -29.44 -44.89 -66.04
CA SER A 506 -28.98 -44.97 -64.66
C SER A 506 -29.83 -44.11 -63.72
N CYS A 507 -29.87 -44.44 -62.43
CA CYS A 507 -30.52 -43.61 -61.42
C CYS A 507 -29.70 -43.52 -60.12
N LEU A 508 -29.70 -42.34 -59.50
CA LEU A 508 -29.07 -42.06 -58.20
C LEU A 508 -30.15 -42.00 -57.11
N TYR A 509 -29.80 -42.41 -55.90
CA TYR A 509 -30.71 -42.52 -54.75
C TYR A 509 -30.19 -41.72 -53.57
N SER A 510 -30.95 -40.73 -53.13
CA SER A 510 -30.61 -39.88 -51.98
C SER A 510 -31.78 -39.78 -51.02
N TYR A 511 -31.48 -39.32 -49.81
CA TYR A 511 -32.50 -38.87 -48.87
C TYR A 511 -33.30 -37.74 -49.51
N ALA A 512 -34.63 -37.78 -49.35
CA ALA A 512 -35.48 -36.67 -49.74
C ALA A 512 -35.21 -35.44 -48.84
N ASP A 513 -35.35 -34.25 -49.41
CA ASP A 513 -35.18 -32.97 -48.71
C ASP A 513 -36.13 -32.83 -47.51
N ASP A 514 -35.78 -32.01 -46.51
CA ASP A 514 -36.44 -31.95 -45.20
C ASP A 514 -37.95 -31.61 -45.24
N ASP A 515 -38.45 -31.05 -46.35
CA ASP A 515 -39.89 -30.79 -46.57
C ASP A 515 -40.74 -32.08 -46.64
N VAL A 516 -40.14 -33.25 -46.92
CA VAL A 516 -40.84 -34.54 -46.96
C VAL A 516 -40.82 -35.26 -45.60
N ARG A 517 -39.95 -34.84 -44.67
CA ARG A 517 -39.77 -35.48 -43.35
C ARG A 517 -40.87 -35.16 -42.31
N HIS A 518 -41.84 -34.31 -42.64
CA HIS A 518 -42.81 -33.80 -41.68
C HIS A 518 -44.18 -34.50 -41.68
N ALA A 519 -44.37 -35.60 -42.44
CA ALA A 519 -45.69 -36.24 -42.57
C ALA A 519 -45.89 -37.53 -41.76
N ASP A 520 -44.83 -38.26 -41.38
CA ASP A 520 -44.97 -39.52 -40.62
C ASP A 520 -43.59 -39.99 -40.10
N SER A 521 -43.43 -40.17 -38.78
CA SER A 521 -42.15 -40.63 -38.18
C SER A 521 -41.75 -42.05 -38.57
N ASP A 522 -42.69 -42.82 -39.13
CA ASP A 522 -42.54 -44.24 -39.45
C ASP A 522 -42.19 -44.50 -40.92
N ARG A 523 -41.98 -43.44 -41.71
CA ARG A 523 -41.67 -43.53 -43.14
C ARG A 523 -40.39 -42.80 -43.50
N PHE A 524 -39.58 -43.46 -44.31
CA PHE A 524 -38.30 -42.96 -44.81
C PHE A 524 -38.47 -42.36 -46.21
N GLY A 525 -38.22 -41.07 -46.36
CA GLY A 525 -38.32 -40.35 -47.63
C GLY A 525 -37.09 -40.56 -48.53
N ILE A 526 -37.33 -40.94 -49.78
CA ILE A 526 -36.32 -41.23 -50.80
C ILE A 526 -36.58 -40.34 -52.02
N ALA A 527 -35.51 -39.70 -52.52
CA ALA A 527 -35.48 -39.02 -53.80
C ALA A 527 -34.65 -39.85 -54.79
N ARG A 528 -35.21 -40.15 -55.96
CA ARG A 528 -34.56 -40.87 -57.06
C ARG A 528 -34.42 -39.97 -58.28
N TYR A 529 -33.20 -39.85 -58.78
CA TYR A 529 -32.83 -39.04 -59.94
C TYR A 529 -32.43 -39.97 -61.09
N CYS A 530 -33.19 -40.00 -62.18
CA CYS A 530 -32.94 -40.90 -63.31
C CYS A 530 -32.45 -40.15 -64.55
N PHE A 531 -31.47 -40.72 -65.23
CA PHE A 531 -30.76 -40.14 -66.35
C PHE A 531 -31.06 -40.88 -67.65
N GLY A 532 -31.19 -40.15 -68.75
CA GLY A 532 -31.37 -40.70 -70.09
C GLY A 532 -30.04 -41.15 -70.73
N PRO A 533 -30.07 -41.57 -72.02
CA PRO A 533 -28.87 -42.01 -72.73
C PRO A 533 -27.81 -40.91 -72.93
N ASP A 534 -28.22 -39.64 -72.89
CA ASP A 534 -27.31 -38.49 -73.00
C ASP A 534 -26.77 -38.01 -71.63
N ASP A 535 -26.89 -38.82 -70.57
CA ASP A 535 -26.51 -38.48 -69.19
C ASP A 535 -27.15 -37.18 -68.66
N THR A 536 -28.35 -36.86 -69.15
CA THR A 536 -29.17 -35.74 -68.67
C THR A 536 -30.28 -36.24 -67.77
N LEU A 537 -30.60 -35.47 -66.71
CA LEU A 537 -31.63 -35.82 -65.75
C LEU A 537 -33.02 -35.75 -66.42
N THR A 538 -33.64 -36.89 -66.65
CA THR A 538 -34.94 -36.98 -67.33
C THR A 538 -36.11 -37.07 -66.36
N LYS A 539 -35.87 -37.55 -65.13
CA LYS A 539 -36.92 -37.69 -64.12
C LYS A 539 -36.42 -37.59 -62.68
N ILE A 540 -37.24 -36.98 -61.83
CA ILE A 540 -37.08 -36.95 -60.38
C ILE A 540 -38.33 -37.59 -59.76
N ASP A 541 -38.13 -38.62 -58.94
CA ASP A 541 -39.21 -39.29 -58.22
C ASP A 541 -38.97 -39.15 -56.70
N ASN A 542 -39.93 -38.56 -55.98
CA ASN A 542 -39.94 -38.49 -54.52
C ASN A 542 -41.00 -39.45 -53.97
N PHE A 543 -40.59 -40.41 -53.13
CA PHE A 543 -41.48 -41.41 -52.54
C PHE A 543 -41.00 -41.81 -51.15
N SER A 544 -41.84 -42.52 -50.38
CA SER A 544 -41.49 -42.94 -49.03
C SER A 544 -41.69 -44.45 -48.82
N VAL A 545 -40.78 -45.07 -48.08
CA VAL A 545 -40.82 -46.49 -47.71
C VAL A 545 -41.03 -46.63 -46.20
N PRO A 546 -41.78 -47.63 -45.72
CA PRO A 546 -41.96 -47.84 -44.28
C PRO A 546 -40.64 -48.26 -43.63
N MET A 547 -40.32 -47.69 -42.46
CA MET A 547 -39.17 -48.14 -41.65
C MET A 547 -39.58 -49.31 -40.76
N VAL A 548 -38.85 -50.43 -40.84
CA VAL A 548 -38.99 -51.52 -39.88
C VAL A 548 -37.92 -51.33 -38.80
N VAL A 549 -38.33 -50.94 -37.60
CA VAL A 549 -37.43 -50.90 -36.43
C VAL A 549 -37.48 -52.27 -35.77
N GLU A 550 -36.41 -53.06 -35.87
CA GLU A 550 -36.27 -54.24 -35.02
C GLU A 550 -36.04 -53.79 -33.57
N PRO A 551 -36.81 -54.29 -32.58
CA PRO A 551 -36.56 -53.95 -31.19
C PRO A 551 -35.20 -54.51 -30.75
N SER A 552 -34.27 -53.60 -30.45
CA SER A 552 -32.93 -53.89 -29.91
C SER A 552 -32.99 -54.91 -28.76
N SER A 553 -32.34 -56.06 -28.93
CA SER A 553 -32.10 -57.03 -27.85
C SER A 553 -31.26 -56.38 -26.74
N ALA A 554 -31.86 -56.22 -25.56
CA ALA A 554 -31.18 -55.69 -24.37
C ALA A 554 -30.03 -56.61 -23.90
N PRO A 555 -28.87 -56.07 -23.49
CA PRO A 555 -27.79 -56.88 -22.93
C PRO A 555 -28.17 -57.39 -21.53
N THR A 556 -27.91 -58.67 -21.32
CA THR A 556 -28.16 -59.43 -20.09
C THR A 556 -27.44 -58.84 -18.87
N GLY A 557 -28.22 -58.50 -17.84
CA GLY A 557 -27.72 -57.98 -16.56
C GLY A 557 -26.91 -59.02 -15.79
N HIS A 558 -25.75 -58.59 -15.29
CA HIS A 558 -25.03 -59.30 -14.22
C HIS A 558 -25.83 -59.24 -12.91
N THR A 559 -26.10 -60.42 -12.37
CA THR A 559 -26.75 -60.66 -11.09
C THR A 559 -25.78 -60.46 -9.93
N ALA A 560 -26.22 -59.72 -8.90
CA ALA A 560 -25.66 -59.78 -7.54
C ALA A 560 -26.82 -60.03 -6.54
N PRO A 561 -26.66 -60.90 -5.53
CA PRO A 561 -27.79 -61.47 -4.80
C PRO A 561 -28.21 -60.60 -3.60
N THR A 562 -29.53 -60.42 -3.46
CA THR A 562 -30.20 -59.88 -2.26
C THR A 562 -30.37 -60.96 -1.18
N GLY A 563 -29.99 -60.65 0.06
CA GLY A 563 -30.40 -61.38 1.26
C GLY A 563 -31.75 -60.90 1.82
N PRO A 564 -32.48 -61.71 2.62
CA PRO A 564 -33.93 -61.56 2.81
C PRO A 564 -34.37 -60.98 4.17
N THR A 565 -35.70 -60.81 4.30
CA THR A 565 -36.55 -60.54 5.51
C THR A 565 -36.67 -59.07 5.96
N ALA A 566 -37.84 -58.51 6.34
CA ALA A 566 -39.21 -59.01 6.60
C ALA A 566 -40.21 -57.79 6.70
N PRO A 567 -41.54 -58.01 6.85
CA PRO A 567 -42.62 -57.14 6.37
C PRO A 567 -43.38 -56.32 7.46
N GLY A 568 -44.20 -55.35 7.04
CA GLY A 568 -45.21 -54.70 7.90
C GLY A 568 -45.95 -53.55 7.20
N ALA A 569 -47.27 -53.66 7.08
CA ALA A 569 -48.18 -52.87 6.24
C ALA A 569 -48.80 -51.63 6.96
N PRO A 570 -50.01 -51.13 6.61
CA PRO A 570 -50.31 -50.13 5.58
C PRO A 570 -51.09 -48.91 6.15
N THR A 571 -51.29 -47.85 5.37
CA THR A 571 -52.59 -47.12 5.34
C THR A 571 -52.74 -46.27 4.08
N ALA A 572 -53.86 -46.48 3.40
CA ALA A 572 -54.40 -45.65 2.33
C ALA A 572 -55.08 -44.39 2.91
N SER A 573 -55.25 -43.35 2.09
CA SER A 573 -56.58 -42.99 1.57
C SER A 573 -56.62 -41.58 0.94
N THR A 574 -57.19 -41.55 -0.27
CA THR A 574 -58.08 -40.51 -0.85
C THR A 574 -57.57 -39.11 -1.24
N ALA A 575 -57.63 -38.90 -2.56
CA ALA A 575 -57.88 -37.63 -3.29
C ALA A 575 -59.28 -37.03 -2.93
N PRO A 576 -59.78 -35.88 -3.47
CA PRO A 576 -59.74 -35.51 -4.90
C PRO A 576 -59.61 -34.01 -5.25
N ALA A 577 -59.51 -33.80 -6.57
CA ALA A 577 -59.56 -32.55 -7.32
C ALA A 577 -60.88 -31.75 -7.17
N ALA A 578 -60.85 -30.45 -7.49
CA ALA A 578 -61.65 -29.75 -8.54
C ALA A 578 -61.41 -28.20 -8.43
N PRO A 579 -62.06 -27.30 -9.23
CA PRO A 579 -61.39 -26.51 -10.26
C PRO A 579 -61.64 -24.99 -10.10
N THR A 580 -61.08 -24.14 -10.98
CA THR A 580 -61.70 -22.84 -11.30
C THR A 580 -61.15 -22.24 -12.60
N ALA A 581 -62.07 -21.91 -13.49
CA ALA A 581 -61.97 -20.95 -14.59
C ALA A 581 -63.09 -19.90 -14.37
N PRO A 582 -63.39 -18.97 -15.30
CA PRO A 582 -62.61 -17.87 -15.90
C PRO A 582 -63.33 -16.50 -15.70
N THR A 583 -62.74 -15.37 -16.14
CA THR A 583 -63.38 -14.15 -16.73
C THR A 583 -62.37 -12.99 -16.78
N ARG A 584 -61.97 -12.48 -17.97
CA ARG A 584 -62.54 -11.37 -18.79
C ARG A 584 -62.21 -9.94 -18.29
N GLY A 585 -61.52 -9.17 -19.15
CA GLY A 585 -61.79 -7.72 -19.36
C GLY A 585 -60.67 -6.72 -19.04
N THR A 586 -59.85 -6.41 -20.05
CA THR A 586 -59.31 -5.09 -20.55
C THR A 586 -59.29 -3.82 -19.67
N PRO A 587 -58.47 -2.80 -20.00
CA PRO A 587 -57.37 -2.72 -20.99
C PRO A 587 -55.98 -2.69 -20.37
#